data_AF-A0A356IRG1-F1
#
_entry.id   AF-A0A356IRG1-F1
#
_cell.length_a   1.000
_cell.length_b   1.000
_cell.length_c   1.000
_cell.angle_alpha   90.00
_cell.angle_beta   90.00
_cell.angle_gamma   90.00
#
_symmetry.space_group_name_H-M   'P 1'
#
loop_
_entity.id
_entity.type
_entity.pdbx_description
1 polymer ?
#
loop_
_entity_poly.entity_id
_entity_poly.type
_entity_poly.pdbx_seq_one_letter_code
_entity_poly.pdbx_strand_id
1 'polypeptide(L)' 'GGKKLSLPEVFQMELVMSLQCALHPDFPEGVRALLVDKDGAPQWQHQSVAEVSPQWVEEHFQAPWPDGVNPLQDLAW' A
#
# COMPACT_ATOMS: atom_id res chain seq x y z
N GLY A 1 11.93 -17.19 -9.55
CA GLY A 1 10.63 -17.85 -9.72
C GLY A 1 9.71 -17.36 -8.63
N GLY A 2 8.67 -16.60 -8.97
CA GLY A 2 7.69 -16.14 -7.99
C GLY A 2 6.73 -17.26 -7.62
N LYS A 3 6.47 -17.46 -6.32
CA LYS A 3 5.35 -18.29 -5.89
C LYS A 3 4.05 -17.66 -6.40
N LYS A 4 3.18 -18.47 -6.98
CA LYS A 4 1.82 -18.02 -7.30
C LYS A 4 1.00 -18.10 -6.01
N LEU A 5 0.50 -16.95 -5.55
CA LEU A 5 -0.49 -16.88 -4.48
C LEU A 5 -1.82 -17.43 -5.01
N SER A 6 -2.56 -18.11 -4.14
CA SER A 6 -3.99 -18.39 -4.34
C SER A 6 -4.80 -17.10 -4.30
N LEU A 7 -6.04 -17.14 -4.80
CA LEU A 7 -6.90 -15.95 -4.80
C LEU A 7 -7.15 -15.39 -3.37
N PRO A 8 -7.42 -16.20 -2.33
CA PRO A 8 -7.50 -15.69 -0.97
C PRO A 8 -6.20 -15.01 -0.48
N GLU A 9 -5.05 -15.60 -0.78
CA GLU A 9 -3.75 -15.02 -0.41
C GLU A 9 -3.49 -13.69 -1.14
N VAL A 10 -3.90 -13.56 -2.41
CA VAL A 10 -3.83 -12.28 -3.15
C VAL A 10 -4.68 -11.22 -2.45
N PHE A 11 -5.94 -11.51 -2.14
CA PHE A 11 -6.80 -10.52 -1.47
C PHE A 11 -6.33 -10.15 -0.07
N GLN A 12 -5.79 -11.11 0.69
CA GLN A 12 -5.19 -10.82 2.00
C GLN A 12 -4.00 -9.85 1.87
N MET A 13 -3.13 -10.06 0.89
CA MET A 13 -1.99 -9.17 0.60
C MET A 13 -2.44 -7.80 0.08
N GLU A 14 -3.34 -7.77 -0.89
CA GLU A 14 -3.85 -6.52 -1.49
C GLU A 14 -4.58 -5.65 -0.48
N LEU A 15 -5.30 -6.24 0.48
CA LEU A 15 -5.95 -5.49 1.56
C LEU A 15 -4.90 -4.74 2.40
N VAL A 16 -3.83 -5.42 2.82
CA VAL A 16 -2.74 -4.80 3.59
C VAL A 16 -2.11 -3.67 2.77
N MET A 17 -1.71 -3.95 1.54
CA MET A 17 -1.06 -2.97 0.67
C MET A 17 -1.93 -1.75 0.41
N SER A 18 -3.23 -1.94 0.14
CA SER A 18 -4.16 -0.84 -0.14
C SER A 18 -4.35 0.07 1.07
N LEU A 19 -4.47 -0.52 2.26
CA LEU A 19 -4.56 0.24 3.50
C LEU A 19 -3.26 1.00 3.78
N GLN A 20 -2.11 0.34 3.61
CA GLN A 20 -0.83 1.00 3.80
C GLN A 20 -0.62 2.14 2.81
N CYS A 21 -0.99 1.99 1.53
CA CYS A 21 -0.95 3.09 0.58
C CYS A 21 -1.75 4.30 1.08
N ALA A 22 -2.96 4.08 1.61
CA ALA A 22 -3.80 5.15 2.15
C ALA A 22 -3.24 5.79 3.44
N LEU A 23 -2.46 5.04 4.23
CA LEU A 23 -1.81 5.53 5.45
C LEU A 23 -0.48 6.25 5.18
N HIS A 24 0.18 5.94 4.06
CA HIS A 24 1.42 6.60 3.64
C HIS A 24 1.11 7.88 2.83
N PRO A 25 2.05 8.83 2.73
CA PRO A 25 1.78 10.17 2.20
C PRO A 25 1.43 10.24 0.71
N ASP A 26 1.93 9.31 -0.11
CA ASP A 26 1.88 9.47 -1.57
C ASP A 26 0.50 9.21 -2.17
N PHE A 27 -0.30 8.28 -1.64
CA PHE A 27 -1.67 8.11 -2.12
C PHE A 27 -2.56 9.34 -1.89
N PRO A 28 -2.69 9.87 -0.66
CA PRO A 28 -3.48 11.08 -0.43
C PRO A 28 -2.90 12.29 -1.17
N GLU A 29 -1.58 12.39 -1.34
CA GLU A 29 -0.98 13.47 -2.14
C GLU A 29 -1.36 13.38 -3.62
N GLY A 30 -1.36 12.18 -4.19
CA GLY A 30 -1.80 11.98 -5.57
C GLY A 30 -3.28 12.33 -5.75
N VAL A 31 -4.13 11.93 -4.80
CA VAL A 31 -5.55 12.32 -4.76
C VAL A 31 -5.70 13.84 -4.63
N ARG A 32 -4.91 14.49 -3.76
CA ARG A 32 -4.94 15.93 -3.57
C ARG A 32 -4.59 16.66 -4.87
N ALA A 33 -3.44 16.33 -5.47
CA ALA A 33 -2.92 16.97 -6.66
C ALA A 33 -3.81 16.76 -7.90
N LEU A 34 -4.44 15.58 -8.03
CA LEU A 34 -5.24 15.24 -9.22
C LEU A 34 -6.73 15.55 -9.06
N LEU A 35 -7.33 15.29 -7.90
CA LEU A 35 -8.79 15.27 -7.71
C LEU A 35 -9.31 16.40 -6.81
N VAL A 36 -8.56 16.77 -5.77
CA VAL A 36 -8.99 17.80 -4.79
C VAL A 36 -8.61 19.18 -5.31
N ASP A 37 -7.33 19.52 -5.23
CA ASP A 37 -6.79 20.84 -5.60
C ASP A 37 -6.63 20.97 -7.11
N LYS A 38 -6.41 19.84 -7.80
CA LYS A 38 -6.25 19.76 -9.26
C LYS A 38 -5.11 20.64 -9.79
N ASP A 39 -4.04 20.79 -9.01
CA ASP A 39 -2.87 21.57 -9.41
C ASP A 39 -1.93 20.79 -10.35
N GLY A 40 -2.07 19.47 -10.43
CA GLY A 40 -1.20 18.61 -11.23
C GLY A 40 0.27 18.59 -10.75
N ALA A 41 0.53 18.99 -9.50
CA ALA A 41 1.87 19.19 -8.96
C ALA A 41 2.09 18.39 -7.67
N PRO A 42 2.09 17.05 -7.74
CA PRO A 42 2.24 16.22 -6.55
C PRO A 42 3.63 16.39 -5.91
N GLN A 43 3.66 16.45 -4.58
CA GLN A 43 4.85 16.53 -3.75
C GLN A 43 5.13 15.15 -3.12
N TRP A 44 5.67 14.24 -3.91
CA TRP A 44 5.97 12.87 -3.46
C TRP A 44 6.99 12.84 -2.32
N GLN A 45 6.87 11.84 -1.45
CA GLN A 45 7.75 11.61 -0.31
C GLN A 45 9.23 11.45 -0.71
N HIS A 46 9.49 10.84 -1.87
CA HIS A 46 10.83 10.63 -2.43
C HIS A 46 10.94 11.25 -3.82
N GLN A 47 12.03 11.97 -4.11
CA GLN A 47 12.20 12.66 -5.39
C GLN A 47 12.59 11.70 -6.53
N SER A 48 13.12 10.54 -6.18
CA SER A 48 13.55 9.52 -7.13
C SER A 48 13.39 8.12 -6.56
N VAL A 49 13.29 7.12 -7.44
CA VAL A 49 13.21 5.70 -7.05
C VAL A 49 14.46 5.27 -6.25
N ALA A 50 15.61 5.87 -6.52
CA ALA A 50 16.87 5.55 -5.82
C ALA A 50 16.86 5.96 -4.34
N GLU A 51 15.98 6.88 -3.95
CA GLU A 51 15.82 7.34 -2.56
C GLU A 51 14.84 6.48 -1.76
N VAL A 52 14.08 5.61 -2.43
CA VAL A 52 13.13 4.71 -1.77
C VAL A 52 13.90 3.59 -1.08
N SER A 53 13.86 3.59 0.26
CA SER A 53 14.54 2.56 1.04
C SER A 53 13.81 1.21 0.94
N PRO A 54 14.51 0.08 1.06
CA PRO A 54 13.86 -1.22 1.16
C PRO A 54 12.88 -1.32 2.34
N GLN A 55 13.17 -0.62 3.45
CA GLN A 55 12.29 -0.58 4.61
C GLN A 55 10.96 0.11 4.30
N TRP A 56 11.00 1.23 3.56
CA TRP A 56 9.78 1.92 3.13
C TRP A 56 8.88 1.01 2.28
N VAL A 57 9.49 0.20 1.41
CA VAL A 57 8.73 -0.79 0.61
C VAL A 57 8.15 -1.87 1.52
N GLU A 58 8.92 -2.38 2.48
CA GLU A 58 8.48 -3.42 3.40
C GLU A 58 7.30 -2.98 4.28
N GLU A 59 7.26 -1.70 4.68
CA GLU A 59 6.15 -1.13 5.46
C GLU A 59 4.79 -1.29 4.76
N HIS A 60 4.76 -1.33 3.43
CA HIS A 60 3.53 -1.57 2.65
C HIS A 60 2.98 -2.99 2.77
N PHE A 61 3.78 -3.94 3.27
CA PHE A 61 3.39 -5.33 3.49
C PHE A 61 3.10 -5.63 4.97
N GLN A 62 3.27 -4.66 5.86
CA GLN A 62 2.98 -4.83 7.29
C GLN A 62 1.50 -4.59 7.57
N ALA A 63 0.87 -5.50 8.31
CA ALA A 63 -0.52 -5.35 8.72
C ALA A 63 -0.73 -4.09 9.60
N PRO A 64 -1.67 -3.18 9.27
CA PRO A 64 -1.86 -1.95 10.05
C PRO A 64 -2.74 -2.13 11.30
N TRP A 65 -3.19 -3.34 11.62
CA TRP A 65 -4.06 -3.63 12.77
C TRP A 65 -3.27 -4.24 13.95
N PRO A 66 -3.64 -3.93 15.21
CA PRO A 66 -2.85 -4.28 16.40
C PRO A 66 -2.57 -5.78 16.58
N ASP A 67 -3.52 -6.63 16.24
CA ASP A 67 -3.46 -8.06 16.57
C ASP A 67 -2.77 -8.89 15.46
N GLY A 68 -2.35 -8.27 14.35
CA GLY A 68 -1.77 -8.94 13.19
C GLY A 68 -2.75 -9.85 12.40
N VAL A 69 -3.96 -10.07 12.90
CA VAL A 69 -5.00 -10.90 12.28
C VAL A 69 -5.63 -10.24 11.05
N ASN A 70 -5.36 -10.81 9.87
CA ASN A 70 -5.94 -10.30 8.62
C ASN A 70 -7.47 -10.44 8.63
N PRO A 71 -8.24 -9.38 8.35
CA PRO A 71 -9.70 -9.46 8.28
C PRO A 71 -10.23 -10.49 7.27
N LEU A 72 -9.42 -10.88 6.28
CA LEU A 72 -9.74 -11.87 5.27
C LEU A 72 -9.04 -13.22 5.51
N GLN A 73 -8.56 -13.50 6.72
CA GLN A 73 -7.86 -14.76 7.04
C GLN A 73 -8.72 -16.01 6.76
N ASP A 74 -10.04 -15.90 6.96
CA ASP A 74 -10.99 -17.00 6.85
C ASP A 74 -11.67 -17.04 5.46
N LEU A 75 -11.12 -16.30 4.48
CA LEU A 75 -11.65 -16.27 3.13
C LEU A 75 -11.52 -17.65 2.47
N ALA A 76 -12.62 -18.40 2.45
CA ALA A 76 -12.75 -19.65 1.70
C ALA A 76 -13.04 -19.37 0.22
N TRP A 77 -12.65 -20.31 -0.64
CA TRP A 77 -12.86 -20.27 -2.08
C TRP A 77 -14.17 -20.93 -2.49
#